data_AF-A0A3B9R0V9-F1
#
_entry.id   AF-A0A3B9R0V9-F1
#
_cell.length_a   1.000
_cell.length_b   1.000
_cell.length_c   1.000
_cell.angle_alpha   90.00
_cell.angle_beta   90.00
_cell.angle_gamma   90.00
#
_symmetry.space_group_name_H-M   'P 1'
#
loop_
_entity.id
_entity.type
_entity.pdbx_description
1 polymer ?
#
loop_
_entity_poly.entity_id
_entity_poly.type
_entity_poly.pdbx_seq_one_letter_code
_entity_poly.pdbx_strand_id
1 'polypeptide(L)'
;MGRRKNALVITGKAMKLQILVASSLILLAACTADDGASNSVKDGGTFDAISAGEVIHYTGTEPFWGGASGAGMATYSTPENPDGSEFPVERFAGNNGLGISGSLNGASFDLMITPGECSDG
;
A
#
# COMPACT_ATOMS: atom_id res chain seq x y z
N MET A 1 -14.54 62.68 -53.57
CA MET A 1 -13.32 62.15 -54.24
C MET A 1 -12.20 62.17 -53.20
N GLY A 2 -11.56 61.12 -52.67
CA GLY A 2 -11.53 59.69 -52.90
C GLY A 2 -10.10 59.21 -52.55
N ARG A 3 -9.95 58.33 -51.54
CA ARG A 3 -8.75 57.52 -51.16
C ARG A 3 -7.57 58.34 -50.57
N ARG A 4 -6.80 57.86 -49.58
CA ARG A 4 -6.13 56.56 -49.50
C ARG A 4 -5.92 56.08 -48.05
N LYS A 5 -5.84 54.76 -47.95
CA LYS A 5 -5.65 53.92 -46.78
C LYS A 5 -4.15 53.68 -46.51
N ASN A 6 -3.85 53.20 -45.29
CA ASN A 6 -2.81 52.23 -44.90
C ASN A 6 -1.71 52.72 -43.93
N ALA A 7 -1.85 52.22 -42.69
CA ALA A 7 -0.87 51.51 -41.85
C ALA A 7 0.47 52.17 -41.47
N LEU A 8 0.73 52.23 -40.15
CA LEU A 8 1.97 51.70 -39.55
C LEU A 8 1.80 51.47 -38.05
N VAL A 9 2.09 50.24 -37.61
CA VAL A 9 2.10 49.74 -36.23
C VAL A 9 3.41 50.16 -35.55
N ILE A 10 3.38 50.70 -34.31
CA ILE A 10 4.54 50.62 -33.40
C ILE A 10 4.07 50.45 -31.93
N THR A 11 4.17 49.19 -31.48
CA THR A 11 4.60 48.70 -30.15
C THR A 11 4.54 49.65 -28.95
N GLY A 12 3.64 49.35 -28.01
CA GLY A 12 3.59 49.92 -26.66
C GLY A 12 4.10 48.93 -25.61
N LYS A 13 5.16 49.33 -24.91
CA LYS A 13 5.86 48.62 -23.83
C LYS A 13 4.97 48.50 -22.59
N ALA A 14 4.52 47.29 -22.24
CA ALA A 14 3.75 47.06 -21.02
C ALA A 14 4.69 46.74 -19.85
N MET A 15 4.79 47.67 -18.90
CA MET A 15 5.54 47.50 -17.66
C MET A 15 4.56 47.59 -16.47
N LYS A 16 4.44 46.45 -15.79
CA LYS A 16 4.16 46.29 -14.36
C LYS A 16 2.78 46.68 -13.85
N LEU A 17 1.87 45.70 -13.87
CA LEU A 17 0.85 45.53 -12.82
C LEU A 17 0.40 44.06 -12.71
N GLN A 18 1.34 43.13 -12.48
CA GLN A 18 1.02 41.71 -12.26
C GLN A 18 1.97 41.07 -11.23
N ILE A 19 2.16 41.74 -10.10
CA ILE A 19 2.87 41.17 -8.95
C ILE A 19 1.85 41.12 -7.82
N LEU A 20 1.11 40.00 -7.69
CA LEU A 20 0.47 39.60 -6.40
C LEU A 20 -0.27 38.25 -6.42
N VAL A 21 -0.37 37.51 -7.52
CA VAL A 21 -1.16 36.24 -7.55
C VAL A 21 -0.37 35.07 -8.16
N ALA A 22 0.89 34.88 -7.77
CA ALA A 22 1.70 33.77 -8.29
C ALA A 22 2.56 33.06 -7.24
N SER A 23 2.32 33.27 -5.94
CA SER A 23 3.19 32.74 -4.88
C SER A 23 2.58 31.61 -4.04
N SER A 24 1.32 31.20 -4.27
CA SER A 24 0.63 30.23 -3.40
C SER A 24 0.54 28.80 -3.94
N LEU A 25 1.08 28.52 -5.13
CA LEU A 25 0.96 27.19 -5.77
C LEU A 25 2.20 26.28 -5.62
N ILE A 26 3.28 26.74 -4.97
CA ILE A 26 4.56 26.00 -4.90
C ILE A 26 4.66 25.13 -3.62
N LEU A 27 3.77 25.30 -2.64
CA LEU A 27 3.87 24.60 -1.35
C LEU A 27 3.30 23.17 -1.34
N LEU A 28 2.68 22.68 -2.42
CA LEU A 28 2.07 21.35 -2.44
C LEU A 28 3.02 20.23 -2.90
N ALA A 29 4.22 20.55 -3.40
CA ALA A 29 5.15 19.55 -3.95
C ALA A 29 6.12 18.93 -2.93
N ALA A 30 6.13 19.41 -1.68
CA ALA A 30 7.12 18.98 -0.68
C ALA A 30 6.64 17.86 0.27
N CYS A 31 5.41 17.36 0.13
CA CYS A 31 4.88 16.31 1.02
C CYS A 31 5.01 14.89 0.47
N THR A 32 5.66 14.69 -0.69
CA THR A 32 6.00 13.34 -1.18
C THR A 32 7.48 13.07 -0.96
N ALA A 33 7.93 13.18 0.29
CA ALA A 33 9.18 12.57 0.69
C ALA A 33 8.94 11.05 0.75
N ASP A 34 9.49 10.34 -0.22
CA ASP A 34 9.59 8.89 -0.26
C ASP A 34 10.54 8.45 0.86
N ASP A 35 9.99 8.16 2.04
CA ASP A 35 10.72 7.50 3.11
C ASP A 35 11.02 6.08 2.63
N GLY A 36 12.29 5.83 2.29
CA GLY A 36 12.79 4.66 1.59
C GLY A 36 12.60 3.32 2.31
N ALA A 37 11.37 2.85 2.36
CA ALA A 37 10.99 1.46 2.62
C ALA A 37 10.20 0.94 1.40
N SER A 38 10.88 0.83 0.25
CA SER A 38 10.31 0.16 -0.91
C SER A 38 10.36 -1.36 -0.71
N ASN A 39 9.48 -1.85 0.17
CA ASN A 39 9.09 -3.25 0.24
C ASN A 39 7.90 -3.57 -0.69
N SER A 40 7.47 -2.59 -1.48
CA SER A 40 6.47 -2.79 -2.52
C SER A 40 7.07 -3.68 -3.62
N VAL A 41 6.31 -4.72 -3.98
CA VAL A 41 6.56 -5.55 -5.16
C VAL A 41 6.90 -4.63 -6.33
N LYS A 42 8.13 -4.72 -6.84
CA LYS A 42 8.54 -3.97 -8.04
C LYS A 42 7.63 -4.44 -9.18
N ASP A 43 6.93 -3.49 -9.81
CA ASP A 43 6.16 -3.65 -11.04
C ASP A 43 4.96 -4.61 -11.01
N GLY A 44 3.83 -4.18 -10.45
CA GLY A 44 2.48 -4.67 -10.82
C GLY A 44 2.20 -6.17 -10.67
N GLY A 45 3.11 -6.92 -10.08
CA GLY A 45 2.99 -8.35 -9.80
C GLY A 45 2.26 -8.61 -8.48
N THR A 46 1.77 -9.85 -8.33
CA THR A 46 1.29 -10.36 -7.04
C THR A 46 2.47 -10.63 -6.11
N PHE A 47 2.25 -10.51 -4.81
CA PHE A 47 3.22 -10.84 -3.78
C PHE A 47 3.74 -12.27 -3.93
N ASP A 48 5.05 -12.43 -4.07
CA ASP A 48 5.73 -13.70 -4.36
C ASP A 48 6.89 -14.02 -3.40
N ALA A 49 7.11 -13.19 -2.38
CA ALA A 49 8.19 -13.38 -1.41
C ALA A 49 8.03 -14.64 -0.54
N ILE A 50 6.82 -15.20 -0.46
CA ILE A 50 6.53 -16.48 0.18
C ILE A 50 5.96 -17.41 -0.88
N SER A 51 6.58 -18.57 -1.08
CA SER A 51 6.14 -19.49 -2.14
C SER A 51 4.77 -20.13 -1.84
N ALA A 52 4.02 -20.52 -2.88
CA ALA A 52 2.66 -21.04 -2.72
C ALA A 52 2.56 -22.30 -1.84
N GLY A 53 3.61 -23.13 -1.83
CA GLY A 53 3.69 -24.35 -1.02
C GLY A 53 4.35 -24.18 0.34
N GLU A 54 4.80 -22.97 0.68
CA GLU A 54 5.48 -22.70 1.95
C GLU A 54 4.52 -22.80 3.14
N VAL A 55 5.02 -23.39 4.23
CA VAL A 55 4.33 -23.37 5.53
C VAL A 55 4.74 -22.10 6.26
N ILE A 56 3.75 -21.30 6.63
CA ILE A 56 3.95 -20.01 7.31
C ILE A 56 3.62 -20.20 8.78
N HIS A 57 4.55 -19.85 9.66
CA HIS A 57 4.35 -19.82 11.10
C HIS A 57 4.10 -18.39 11.57
N TYR A 58 3.15 -18.20 12.47
CA TYR A 58 2.78 -16.88 12.97
C TYR A 58 2.42 -16.92 14.46
N THR A 59 2.59 -15.77 15.09
CA THR A 59 2.29 -15.51 16.50
C THR A 59 1.70 -14.12 16.63
N GLY A 60 0.71 -13.96 17.50
CA GLY A 60 0.14 -12.66 17.83
C GLY A 60 0.23 -12.36 19.32
N THR A 61 0.33 -11.06 19.62
CA THR A 61 0.40 -10.51 20.97
C THR A 61 -0.96 -9.93 21.34
N GLU A 62 -1.63 -10.59 22.28
CA GLU A 62 -2.83 -10.14 23.01
C GLU A 62 -4.21 -10.34 22.33
N PRO A 63 -5.04 -11.26 22.87
CA PRO A 63 -4.59 -12.38 23.72
C PRO A 63 -3.45 -13.14 23.01
N PHE A 64 -2.55 -13.82 23.71
CA PHE A 64 -1.51 -14.57 23.00
C PHE A 64 -2.15 -15.65 22.12
N TRP A 65 -1.70 -15.75 20.87
CA TRP A 65 -2.13 -16.78 19.95
C TRP A 65 -1.01 -17.11 18.96
N GLY A 66 -1.15 -18.23 18.27
CA GLY A 66 -0.24 -18.59 17.20
C GLY A 66 -0.85 -19.61 16.27
N GLY A 67 -0.02 -20.09 15.36
CA GLY A 67 -0.44 -21.06 14.38
C GLY A 67 0.53 -21.26 13.26
N ALA A 68 0.11 -22.08 12.31
CA ALA A 68 0.75 -22.25 11.03
C ALA A 68 -0.29 -22.32 9.91
N SER A 69 0.11 -22.08 8.67
CA SER A 69 -0.73 -22.33 7.51
C SER A 69 0.06 -22.91 6.35
N GLY A 70 -0.51 -23.91 5.69
CA GLY A 70 0.07 -24.61 4.55
C GLY A 70 -0.90 -25.64 3.99
N ALA A 71 -0.73 -26.03 2.72
CA ALA A 71 -1.55 -27.05 2.06
C ALA A 71 -3.09 -26.83 2.16
N GLY A 72 -3.55 -25.58 2.23
CA GLY A 72 -4.98 -25.24 2.35
C GLY A 72 -5.56 -25.38 3.76
N MET A 73 -4.71 -25.62 4.76
CA MET A 73 -5.09 -25.71 6.17
C MET A 73 -4.38 -24.65 7.00
N ALA A 74 -4.98 -24.29 8.13
CA ALA A 74 -4.37 -23.49 9.17
C ALA A 74 -4.60 -24.12 10.54
N THR A 75 -3.67 -23.89 11.46
CA THR A 75 -3.82 -24.16 12.88
C THR A 75 -3.96 -22.86 13.64
N TYR A 76 -4.82 -22.83 14.66
CA TYR A 76 -4.94 -21.72 15.59
C TYR A 76 -4.81 -22.24 17.02
N SER A 77 -3.79 -21.76 17.75
CA SER A 77 -3.52 -22.14 19.14
C SER A 77 -3.57 -20.94 20.06
N THR A 78 -3.99 -21.20 21.30
CA THR A 78 -4.00 -20.24 22.41
C THR A 78 -3.40 -20.90 23.66
N PRO A 79 -3.08 -20.13 24.72
CA PRO A 79 -2.64 -20.72 25.99
C PRO A 79 -3.60 -21.77 26.56
N GLU A 80 -4.90 -21.63 26.32
CA GLU A 80 -5.95 -22.56 26.77
C GLU A 80 -6.10 -23.78 25.87
N ASN A 81 -5.66 -23.69 24.61
CA ASN A 81 -5.64 -24.78 23.63
C ASN A 81 -4.28 -24.86 22.93
N PRO A 82 -3.23 -25.39 23.60
CA PRO A 82 -1.86 -25.38 23.09
C PRO A 82 -1.66 -26.31 21.88
N ASP A 83 -2.44 -27.38 21.77
CA ASP A 83 -2.42 -28.29 20.61
C ASP A 83 -3.02 -27.62 19.36
N GLY A 84 -3.81 -26.57 19.56
CA GLY A 84 -4.46 -25.80 18.51
C GLY A 84 -5.67 -26.51 17.88
N SER A 85 -6.34 -25.78 17.01
CA SER A 85 -7.46 -26.27 16.20
C SER A 85 -7.10 -26.12 14.73
N GLU A 86 -7.27 -27.18 13.95
CA GLU A 86 -7.05 -27.16 12.51
C GLU A 86 -8.34 -26.84 11.75
N PHE A 87 -8.25 -26.01 10.72
CA PHE A 87 -9.39 -25.58 9.90
C PHE A 87 -8.95 -25.24 8.47
N PRO A 88 -9.85 -25.38 7.47
CA PRO A 88 -9.53 -25.05 6.08
C PRO A 88 -9.40 -23.54 5.88
N VAL A 89 -8.47 -23.15 5.01
CA VAL A 89 -8.24 -21.76 4.64
C VAL A 89 -7.95 -21.61 3.15
N GLU A 90 -8.23 -20.42 2.62
CA GLU A 90 -7.79 -19.99 1.31
C GLU A 90 -6.62 -19.03 1.41
N ARG A 91 -5.71 -19.10 0.44
CA ARG A 91 -4.53 -18.25 0.34
C ARG A 91 -4.62 -17.37 -0.89
N PHE A 92 -4.37 -16.07 -0.73
CA PHE A 92 -4.45 -15.08 -1.78
C PHE A 92 -3.18 -14.22 -1.82
N ALA A 93 -2.48 -14.21 -2.95
CA ALA A 93 -1.36 -13.30 -3.19
C ALA A 93 -1.88 -11.95 -3.72
N GLY A 94 -1.92 -10.95 -2.84
CA GLY A 94 -2.30 -9.58 -3.19
C GLY A 94 -1.10 -8.77 -3.68
N ASN A 95 -1.30 -7.50 -4.05
CA ASN A 95 -0.21 -6.65 -4.57
C ASN A 95 0.83 -6.27 -3.51
N ASN A 96 0.46 -6.27 -2.22
CA ASN A 96 1.31 -5.77 -1.12
C ASN A 96 1.52 -6.80 -0.01
N GLY A 97 1.11 -8.04 -0.20
CA GLY A 97 1.18 -9.06 0.84
C GLY A 97 0.39 -10.31 0.52
N LEU A 98 0.43 -11.23 1.46
CA LEU A 98 -0.28 -12.48 1.41
C LEU A 98 -1.47 -12.48 2.38
N GLY A 99 -2.66 -12.67 1.84
CA GLY A 99 -3.87 -12.92 2.62
C GLY A 99 -4.09 -14.41 2.85
N ILE A 100 -4.51 -14.77 4.05
CA ILE A 100 -5.03 -16.10 4.39
C ILE A 100 -6.36 -15.89 5.09
N SER A 101 -7.42 -16.55 4.61
CA SER A 101 -8.75 -16.41 5.20
C SER A 101 -9.47 -17.75 5.34
N GLY A 102 -10.37 -17.83 6.31
CA GLY A 102 -11.16 -19.03 6.56
C GLY A 102 -12.21 -18.80 7.64
N SER A 103 -12.76 -19.91 8.17
CA SER A 103 -13.66 -19.85 9.31
C SER A 103 -13.33 -20.95 10.32
N LEU A 104 -13.28 -20.56 11.59
CA LEU A 104 -13.08 -21.45 12.73
C LEU A 104 -14.27 -21.30 13.67
N ASN A 105 -15.01 -22.39 13.91
CA ASN A 105 -16.17 -22.41 14.81
C ASN A 105 -17.24 -21.33 14.51
N GLY A 106 -17.40 -20.97 13.22
CA GLY A 106 -18.35 -19.95 12.78
C GLY A 106 -17.86 -18.50 12.91
N ALA A 107 -16.66 -18.26 13.43
CA ALA A 107 -15.99 -16.97 13.38
C ALA A 107 -15.11 -16.87 12.12
N SER A 108 -14.92 -15.66 11.59
CA SER A 108 -13.96 -15.43 10.50
C SER A 108 -12.53 -15.44 11.03
N PHE A 109 -11.63 -15.98 10.22
CA PHE A 109 -10.19 -15.87 10.41
C PHE A 109 -9.64 -15.12 9.20
N ASP A 110 -8.96 -14.02 9.44
CA ASP A 110 -8.34 -13.19 8.41
C ASP A 110 -6.93 -12.82 8.86
N LEU A 111 -5.92 -13.27 8.13
CA LEU A 111 -4.51 -12.99 8.38
C LEU A 111 -3.91 -12.29 7.16
N MET A 112 -3.26 -11.15 7.38
CA MET A 112 -2.55 -10.40 6.35
C MET A 112 -1.06 -10.36 6.69
N ILE A 113 -0.24 -10.89 5.80
CA ILE A 113 1.21 -10.91 5.94
C ILE A 113 1.79 -9.91 4.95
N THR A 114 2.43 -8.89 5.48
CA THR A 114 3.13 -7.86 4.70
C THR A 114 4.59 -7.84 5.08
N PRO A 115 5.50 -7.47 4.17
CA PRO A 115 6.87 -7.16 4.55
C PRO A 115 6.92 -6.11 5.66
N GLY A 116 7.80 -6.31 6.63
CA GLY A 116 8.06 -5.38 7.71
C GLY A 116 9.51 -5.47 8.14
N GLU A 117 9.98 -4.45 8.84
CA GLU A 117 11.25 -4.55 9.55
C GLU A 117 11.11 -5.57 10.68
N CYS A 118 12.16 -6.34 10.93
CA CYS A 118 12.18 -7.25 12.06
C CYS A 118 12.14 -6.42 13.34
N SER A 119 11.06 -6.56 14.12
CA SER A 119 10.94 -6.02 15.46
C SER A 119 11.05 -7.19 16.43
N ASP A 120 11.82 -7.00 17.50
CA ASP A 120 12.10 -8.01 18.52
C ASP A 120 10.93 -8.30 19.46
N GLY A 121 9.77 -7.64 19.26
CA GLY A 121 8.55 -7.86 20.03
C GLY A 121 8.55 -7.13 21.37
#